data_AF-A0A931QC39-F1
#
_entry.id   AF-A0A931QC39-F1
#
_cell.length_a   1.000
_cell.length_b   1.000
_cell.length_c   1.000
_cell.angle_alpha   90.00
_cell.angle_beta   90.00
_cell.angle_gamma   90.00
#
_symmetry.space_group_name_H-M   'P 1'
#
loop_
_entity.id
_entity.type
_entity.pdbx_description
1 polymer ?
#
loop_
_entity_poly.entity_id
_entity_poly.type
_entity_poly.pdbx_seq_one_letter_code
_entity_poly.pdbx_strand_id
1 'polypeptide(L)'
;DPDANADLAKVARLVWDGRGIGWVEPAFISLASPSVPEGLERCRRLGARHIVVIPYFLFTGVLVDRIRDQAGEWAKDHPEVNLIAGPHLGCDPRLARLVIERFHQAGEGTGARPNCDCCVYRVALPGHEAKVGLPLRAAQHDHGHRHEHDQSNDHQHRGEVNNNHGTHRAT
;
A
#
# COMPACT_ATOMS: atom_id res chain seq x y z
N ASP A 1 3.81 -0.21 14.94
CA ASP A 1 4.84 -0.04 13.92
C ASP A 1 4.16 0.14 12.57
N PRO A 2 4.25 1.33 11.95
CA PRO A 2 3.65 1.59 10.65
C PRO A 2 4.13 0.65 9.54
N ASP A 3 5.40 0.21 9.58
CA ASP A 3 5.96 -0.67 8.54
C ASP A 3 5.33 -2.06 8.60
N ALA A 4 5.21 -2.63 9.81
CA ALA A 4 4.50 -3.89 10.03
C ALA A 4 3.03 -3.83 9.56
N ASN A 5 2.35 -2.69 9.79
CA ASN A 5 0.98 -2.50 9.35
C ASN A 5 0.87 -2.41 7.82
N ALA A 6 1.80 -1.70 7.17
CA ALA A 6 1.87 -1.58 5.73
C ALA A 6 2.14 -2.95 5.06
N ASP A 7 3.00 -3.77 5.66
CA ASP A 7 3.28 -5.12 5.19
C ASP A 7 2.04 -6.03 5.26
N LEU A 8 1.24 -5.95 6.33
CA LEU A 8 -0.02 -6.71 6.39
C LEU A 8 -1.00 -6.27 5.29
N ALA A 9 -1.16 -4.96 5.08
CA ALA A 9 -2.02 -4.44 4.03
C ALA A 9 -1.55 -4.90 2.63
N LYS A 10 -0.23 -4.93 2.41
CA LYS A 10 0.36 -5.45 1.18
C LYS A 10 0.09 -6.95 0.99
N VAL A 11 0.30 -7.76 2.02
CA VAL A 11 0.03 -9.21 1.96
C VAL A 11 -1.45 -9.47 1.68
N ALA A 12 -2.36 -8.76 2.35
CA ALA A 12 -3.79 -8.85 2.10
C ALA A 12 -4.13 -8.61 0.62
N ARG A 13 -3.51 -7.58 0.01
CA ARG A 13 -3.70 -7.28 -1.40
C ARG A 13 -3.16 -8.38 -2.33
N LEU A 14 -1.98 -8.93 -2.05
CA LEU A 14 -1.40 -10.03 -2.82
C LEU A 14 -2.16 -11.36 -2.70
N VAL A 15 -2.88 -11.56 -1.60
CA VAL A 15 -3.78 -12.70 -1.43
C VAL A 15 -5.09 -12.49 -2.19
N TRP A 16 -5.60 -11.27 -2.21
CA TRP A 16 -6.83 -10.95 -2.92
C TRP A 16 -6.67 -11.05 -4.44
N ASP A 17 -5.61 -10.47 -4.97
CA ASP A 17 -5.44 -10.31 -6.42
C ASP A 17 -5.23 -11.67 -7.12
N GLY A 18 -6.09 -11.97 -8.10
CA GLY A 18 -5.91 -13.09 -9.04
C GLY A 18 -6.16 -14.49 -8.48
N ARG A 19 -6.64 -14.63 -7.23
CA ARG A 19 -6.84 -15.95 -6.58
C ARG A 19 -8.29 -16.46 -6.55
N GLY A 20 -9.24 -15.70 -7.11
CA GLY A 20 -10.67 -16.06 -7.10
C GLY A 20 -11.32 -16.01 -5.71
N ILE A 21 -10.64 -15.40 -4.73
CA ILE A 21 -11.19 -15.14 -3.39
C ILE A 21 -12.02 -13.85 -3.48
N GLY A 22 -13.18 -13.82 -2.81
CA GLY A 22 -14.11 -12.70 -2.87
C GLY A 22 -13.51 -11.38 -2.36
N TRP A 23 -13.30 -11.28 -1.04
CA TRP A 23 -12.77 -10.09 -0.38
C TRP A 23 -11.71 -10.47 0.66
N VAL A 24 -10.70 -9.62 0.85
CA VAL A 24 -9.68 -9.76 1.89
C VAL A 24 -9.55 -8.45 2.65
N GLU A 25 -9.87 -8.46 3.94
CA GLU A 25 -9.77 -7.29 4.82
C GLU A 25 -8.60 -7.48 5.80
N PRO A 26 -7.57 -6.62 5.78
CA PRO A 26 -6.56 -6.61 6.85
C PRO A 26 -7.19 -6.07 8.13
N ALA A 27 -6.98 -6.76 9.25
CA ALA A 27 -7.45 -6.34 10.57
C ALA A 27 -6.37 -6.58 11.63
N PHE A 28 -6.42 -5.81 12.71
CA PHE A 28 -5.37 -5.74 13.72
C PHE A 28 -5.91 -6.14 15.09
N ILE A 29 -5.12 -6.92 15.84
CA ILE A 29 -5.51 -7.38 17.18
C ILE A 29 -5.46 -6.27 18.23
N SER A 30 -4.57 -5.28 18.05
CA SER A 30 -4.45 -4.12 18.92
C SER A 30 -3.71 -2.97 18.23
N LEU A 31 -3.83 -1.76 18.78
CA LEU A 31 -3.04 -0.55 18.46
C LEU A 31 -3.20 0.05 17.06
N ALA A 32 -3.84 -0.64 16.13
CA ALA A 32 -4.13 -0.18 14.77
C ALA A 32 -5.58 -0.51 14.38
N SER A 33 -6.06 0.16 13.34
CA SER A 33 -7.41 -0.02 12.81
C SER A 33 -7.38 -0.50 11.36
N PRO A 34 -8.38 -1.29 10.92
CA PRO A 34 -9.52 -1.76 11.72
C PRO A 34 -9.14 -2.87 12.70
N SER A 35 -9.83 -2.92 13.84
CA SER A 35 -9.78 -4.06 14.76
C SER A 35 -10.40 -5.32 14.14
N VAL A 36 -10.20 -6.50 14.75
CA VAL A 36 -10.79 -7.76 14.25
C VAL A 36 -12.32 -7.65 14.09
N PRO A 37 -13.11 -7.18 15.07
CA PRO A 37 -14.56 -7.04 14.90
C PRO A 37 -14.94 -6.01 13.82
N GLU A 38 -14.19 -4.91 13.70
CA GLU A 38 -14.46 -3.90 12.67
C GLU A 38 -14.17 -4.44 11.26
N GLY A 39 -13.12 -5.24 11.09
CA GLY A 39 -12.82 -5.92 9.83
C GLY A 39 -13.89 -6.94 9.43
N LEU A 40 -14.37 -7.72 10.41
CA LEU A 40 -15.49 -8.64 10.21
C LEU A 40 -16.77 -7.92 9.80
N GLU A 41 -17.08 -6.81 10.47
CA GLU A 41 -18.25 -6.00 10.15
C GLU A 41 -18.18 -5.40 8.75
N ARG A 42 -16.99 -4.94 8.31
CA ARG A 42 -16.78 -4.49 6.93
C ARG A 42 -17.06 -5.59 5.92
N CYS A 43 -16.51 -6.79 6.12
CA CYS A 43 -16.77 -7.95 5.26
C CYS A 43 -18.27 -8.28 5.21
N ARG A 44 -18.95 -8.31 6.35
CA ARG A 44 -20.40 -8.57 6.43
C ARG A 44 -21.22 -7.53 5.68
N ARG A 45 -20.91 -6.24 5.86
CA ARG A 45 -21.59 -5.12 5.17
C ARG A 45 -21.36 -5.12 3.66
N LEU A 46 -20.26 -5.70 3.19
CA LEU A 46 -20.00 -5.95 1.77
C LEU A 46 -20.70 -7.21 1.24
N GLY A 47 -21.49 -7.90 2.07
CA GLY A 47 -22.33 -9.03 1.68
C GLY A 47 -21.70 -10.41 1.92
N ALA A 48 -20.57 -10.50 2.62
CA ALA A 48 -19.95 -11.78 2.93
C ALA A 48 -20.84 -12.61 3.88
N ARG A 49 -21.18 -13.84 3.48
CA ARG A 49 -21.91 -14.83 4.30
C ARG A 49 -21.02 -15.94 4.84
N HIS A 50 -19.81 -16.06 4.28
CA HIS A 50 -18.77 -16.97 4.73
C HIS A 50 -17.51 -16.15 4.94
N ILE A 51 -16.98 -16.15 6.17
CA ILE A 51 -15.78 -15.38 6.52
C ILE A 51 -14.77 -16.31 7.18
N VAL A 52 -13.52 -16.25 6.72
CA VAL A 52 -12.41 -16.98 7.32
C VAL A 52 -11.43 -15.97 7.93
N VAL A 53 -11.17 -16.12 9.23
CA VAL A 53 -10.18 -15.30 9.95
C VAL A 53 -8.88 -16.07 10.06
N ILE A 54 -7.80 -15.54 9.48
CA ILE A 54 -6.47 -16.17 9.50
C ILE A 54 -5.49 -15.29 10.30
N PRO A 55 -5.02 -15.75 11.47
CA PRO A 55 -3.97 -15.05 12.21
C PRO A 55 -2.63 -15.06 11.45
N TYR A 56 -2.14 -13.88 11.05
CA TYR A 56 -0.85 -13.71 10.37
C TYR A 56 0.32 -13.72 11.37
N PHE A 57 0.54 -14.87 12.02
CA PHE A 57 1.58 -15.08 13.04
C PHE A 57 2.33 -16.39 12.82
N LEU A 58 3.64 -16.39 13.07
CA LEU A 58 4.49 -17.60 12.99
C LEU A 58 4.32 -18.54 14.18
N PHE A 59 3.99 -17.98 15.35
CA PHE A 59 3.87 -18.73 16.60
C PHE A 59 2.49 -18.50 17.21
N THR A 60 2.05 -19.51 17.97
CA THR A 60 0.84 -19.41 18.79
C THR A 60 1.10 -18.57 20.05
N GLY A 61 0.02 -18.32 20.80
CA GLY A 61 0.07 -17.66 22.10
C GLY A 61 -1.10 -16.72 22.31
N VAL A 62 -1.01 -15.91 23.37
CA VAL A 62 -2.10 -15.05 23.86
C VAL A 62 -2.71 -14.16 22.77
N LEU A 63 -1.91 -13.67 21.82
CA LEU A 63 -2.43 -12.82 20.73
C LEU A 63 -3.28 -13.60 19.72
N VAL A 64 -2.87 -14.82 19.37
CA VAL A 64 -3.62 -15.69 18.45
C VAL A 64 -4.93 -16.12 19.11
N ASP A 65 -4.89 -16.46 20.39
CA ASP A 65 -6.09 -16.82 21.15
C ASP A 65 -7.05 -15.63 21.24
N ARG A 66 -6.54 -14.43 21.53
CA ARG A 66 -7.37 -13.21 21.55
C ARG A 66 -8.03 -12.90 20.20
N ILE A 67 -7.37 -13.17 19.07
CA ILE A 67 -7.99 -13.00 17.74
C ILE A 67 -9.18 -13.93 17.59
N ARG A 68 -9.04 -15.19 18.03
CA ARG A 68 -10.10 -16.19 17.98
C ARG A 68 -11.25 -15.83 18.90
N ASP A 69 -10.94 -15.35 20.10
CA ASP A 69 -11.94 -14.90 21.07
C ASP A 69 -12.75 -13.72 20.51
N GLN A 70 -12.08 -12.68 19.99
CA GLN A 70 -12.75 -11.53 19.38
C GLN A 70 -13.63 -11.91 18.18
N ALA A 71 -13.14 -12.82 17.32
CA ALA A 71 -13.91 -13.30 16.18
C ALA A 71 -15.12 -14.16 16.61
N GLY A 72 -14.94 -15.00 17.62
CA GLY A 72 -15.99 -15.85 18.18
C GLY A 72 -17.05 -15.06 18.95
N GLU A 73 -16.66 -14.01 19.67
CA GLU A 73 -17.58 -13.06 20.30
C GLU A 73 -18.43 -12.34 19.26
N TRP A 74 -17.80 -11.77 18.22
CA TRP A 74 -18.52 -11.12 17.13
C TRP A 74 -19.49 -12.08 16.43
N ALA A 75 -19.10 -13.35 16.22
CA ALA A 75 -19.95 -14.34 15.56
C ALA A 75 -21.22 -14.70 16.35
N LYS A 76 -21.22 -14.58 17.68
CA LYS A 76 -22.43 -14.84 18.51
C LYS A 76 -23.56 -13.88 18.17
N ASP A 77 -23.21 -12.64 17.81
CA ASP A 77 -24.18 -11.59 17.46
C ASP A 77 -24.57 -11.62 15.97
N HIS A 78 -23.92 -12.44 15.15
CA HIS A 78 -24.11 -12.52 13.70
C HIS A 78 -24.29 -13.97 13.19
N PRO A 79 -25.35 -14.68 13.63
CA PRO A 79 -25.56 -16.10 13.30
C PRO A 79 -25.83 -16.34 11.80
N GLU A 80 -26.13 -15.30 11.02
CA GLU A 80 -26.32 -15.37 9.57
C GLU A 80 -25.01 -15.50 8.77
N VAL A 81 -23.87 -15.33 9.44
CA VAL A 81 -22.51 -15.43 8.87
C VAL A 81 -21.86 -16.71 9.36
N ASN A 82 -21.46 -17.57 8.43
CA ASN A 82 -20.62 -18.72 8.75
C ASN A 82 -19.16 -18.25 8.92
N LEU A 83 -18.73 -18.09 10.17
CA LEU A 83 -17.38 -17.65 10.52
C LEU A 83 -16.49 -18.84 10.91
N ILE A 84 -15.31 -18.93 10.30
CA ILE A 84 -14.28 -19.92 10.62
C ILE A 84 -13.01 -19.20 11.04
N ALA A 85 -12.54 -19.44 12.27
CA ALA A 85 -11.22 -19.00 12.70
C ALA A 85 -10.18 -20.10 12.39
N GLY A 86 -9.31 -19.84 11.42
CA GLY A 86 -8.28 -20.78 10.98
C GLY A 86 -7.06 -20.85 11.91
N PRO A 87 -6.09 -21.73 11.60
CA PRO A 87 -4.81 -21.75 12.28
C PRO A 87 -3.98 -20.51 11.93
N HIS A 88 -3.01 -20.20 12.79
CA HIS A 88 -1.92 -19.27 12.45
C HIS A 88 -0.98 -19.93 11.41
N LEU A 89 -0.07 -19.17 10.79
CA LEU A 89 0.84 -19.69 9.76
C LEU A 89 1.68 -20.88 10.24
N GLY A 90 2.15 -20.81 11.49
CA GLY A 90 2.90 -21.88 12.13
C GLY A 90 4.23 -22.19 11.44
N CYS A 91 4.75 -23.40 11.69
CA CYS A 91 6.02 -23.90 11.17
C CYS A 91 5.85 -24.58 9.79
N ASP A 92 5.46 -23.82 8.78
CA ASP A 92 5.36 -24.35 7.41
C ASP A 92 6.75 -24.63 6.80
N PRO A 93 6.99 -25.79 6.15
CA PRO A 93 8.26 -26.08 5.49
C PRO A 93 8.71 -25.03 4.46
N ARG A 94 7.76 -24.30 3.83
CA ARG A 94 8.05 -23.18 2.93
C ARG A 94 8.67 -22.01 3.68
N LEU A 95 8.24 -21.74 4.91
CA LEU A 95 8.82 -20.70 5.75
C LEU A 95 10.25 -21.09 6.16
N ALA A 96 10.48 -22.34 6.54
CA ALA A 96 11.83 -22.82 6.84
C ALA A 96 12.78 -22.67 5.62
N ARG A 97 12.31 -23.03 4.43
CA ARG A 97 13.06 -22.80 3.19
C ARG A 97 13.35 -21.32 2.95
N LEU A 98 12.38 -20.45 3.18
CA LEU A 98 12.57 -19.00 3.04
C LEU A 98 13.64 -18.48 4.02
N VAL A 99 13.66 -18.95 5.27
CA VAL A 99 14.70 -18.56 6.23
C VAL A 99 16.09 -18.99 5.75
N ILE A 100 16.22 -20.22 5.24
CA ILE A 100 17.48 -20.73 4.67
C ILE A 100 17.91 -19.90 3.46
N GLU A 101 16.97 -19.56 2.57
CA GLU A 101 17.24 -18.69 1.42
C GLU A 101 17.77 -17.32 1.86
N ARG A 102 17.16 -16.70 2.88
CA ARG A 102 17.62 -15.41 3.42
C ARG A 102 19.00 -15.50 4.07
N PHE A 103 19.33 -16.64 4.69
CA PHE A 103 20.66 -16.89 5.22
C PHE A 103 21.73 -16.93 4.11
N HIS A 104 21.46 -17.64 3.01
CA HIS A 104 22.38 -17.68 1.87
C HIS A 104 22.52 -16.30 1.21
N GLN A 105 21.43 -15.57 0.99
CA GLN A 105 21.46 -14.20 0.45
C GLN A 105 22.31 -13.25 1.30
N ALA A 106 22.24 -13.39 2.63
CA ALA A 106 23.07 -12.60 3.53
C ALA A 106 24.56 -12.95 3.39
N GLY A 107 24.90 -14.25 3.28
CA GLY A 107 26.28 -14.70 3.11
C GLY A 107 26.91 -14.34 1.77
N GLU A 108 26.11 -14.28 0.71
CA GLU A 108 26.55 -13.89 -0.65
C GLU A 108 26.66 -12.36 -0.83
N GLY A 109 26.31 -11.56 0.17
CA GLY A 109 26.26 -10.10 0.07
C GLY A 109 25.16 -9.59 -0.88
N THR A 110 24.25 -10.46 -1.32
CA THR A 110 23.08 -10.08 -2.12
C THR A 110 21.95 -9.51 -1.24
N GLY A 111 22.06 -9.70 0.08
CA GLY A 111 21.26 -9.09 1.14
C GLY A 111 19.80 -9.51 1.12
N ALA A 112 19.10 -9.32 2.24
CA ALA A 112 17.65 -9.30 2.22
C ALA A 112 17.21 -8.05 1.45
N ARG A 113 16.96 -8.20 0.15
CA ARG A 113 16.45 -7.11 -0.68
C ARG A 113 15.14 -6.60 -0.06
N PRO A 114 15.05 -5.31 0.32
CA PRO A 114 13.85 -4.77 0.94
C PRO A 114 12.64 -4.91 0.01
N ASN A 115 11.44 -4.72 0.60
CA ASN A 115 10.07 -5.01 0.12
C ASN A 115 9.70 -4.57 -1.33
N CYS A 116 10.60 -3.93 -2.06
CA CYS A 116 10.52 -3.82 -3.52
C CYS A 116 10.57 -5.19 -4.23
N ASP A 117 10.79 -6.31 -3.53
CA ASP A 117 10.87 -7.67 -4.12
C ASP A 117 9.50 -8.25 -4.47
N CYS A 118 8.41 -7.75 -3.89
CA CYS A 118 7.06 -8.07 -4.38
C CYS A 118 6.51 -6.98 -5.30
N CYS A 119 7.37 -6.08 -5.79
CA CYS A 119 6.99 -5.19 -6.86
C CYS A 119 6.74 -6.06 -8.09
N VAL A 120 5.52 -6.06 -8.63
CA VAL A 120 5.19 -6.72 -9.91
C VAL A 120 6.11 -6.26 -11.06
N TYR A 121 6.80 -5.12 -10.86
CA TYR A 121 7.78 -4.57 -11.78
C TYR A 121 9.21 -5.10 -11.58
N ARG A 122 9.48 -5.93 -10.56
CA ARG A 122 10.82 -6.47 -10.26
C ARG A 122 10.87 -8.00 -10.20
N VAL A 123 9.78 -8.66 -9.82
CA VAL A 123 9.68 -10.14 -9.78
C VAL A 123 8.44 -10.61 -10.54
N ALA A 124 8.59 -11.71 -11.29
CA ALA A 124 7.52 -12.34 -12.04
C ALA A 124 6.54 -13.04 -11.08
N LEU A 125 5.50 -12.32 -10.68
CA LEU A 125 4.37 -12.91 -9.98
C LEU A 125 3.42 -13.59 -10.99
N PRO A 126 2.88 -14.78 -10.68
CA PRO A 126 1.93 -15.47 -11.55
C PRO A 126 0.77 -14.57 -11.98
N GLY A 127 0.56 -14.39 -13.29
CA GLY A 127 -0.46 -13.51 -13.87
C GLY A 127 -0.05 -12.02 -14.02
N HIS A 128 1.18 -11.67 -13.65
CA HIS A 128 1.73 -10.31 -13.75
C HIS A 128 3.14 -10.28 -14.37
N GLU A 129 3.54 -11.35 -15.06
CA GLU A 129 4.87 -11.55 -15.64
C GLU A 129 5.24 -10.43 -16.62
N ALA A 130 4.26 -9.90 -17.36
CA ALA A 130 4.46 -8.81 -18.33
C ALA A 130 4.84 -7.46 -17.69
N LYS A 131 4.71 -7.32 -16.37
CA LYS A 131 5.01 -6.06 -15.68
C LYS A 131 6.48 -5.92 -15.28
N VAL A 132 7.24 -7.02 -15.28
CA VAL A 132 8.64 -7.03 -14.84
C VAL A 132 9.51 -6.16 -15.72
N GLY A 133 10.29 -5.26 -15.11
CA GLY A 133 11.19 -4.32 -15.79
C GLY A 133 10.51 -3.05 -16.33
N LEU A 134 9.18 -2.94 -16.28
CA LEU A 134 8.51 -1.70 -16.69
C LEU A 134 8.70 -0.61 -15.63
N PRO A 135 8.88 0.66 -16.04
CA PRO A 135 8.92 1.77 -15.10
C PRO A 135 7.58 1.86 -14.34
N LEU A 136 7.65 2.16 -13.05
CA LEU A 136 6.47 2.39 -12.22
C LEU A 136 5.71 3.61 -12.77
N ARG A 137 4.67 3.36 -13.55
CA ARG A 137 3.74 4.41 -13.94
C ARG A 137 2.80 4.61 -12.77
N ALA A 138 3.04 5.66 -11.98
CA ALA A 138 1.97 6.21 -11.14
C ALA A 138 0.75 6.40 -12.05
N ALA A 139 -0.43 5.96 -11.59
CA ALA A 139 -1.66 6.05 -12.36
C ALA A 139 -1.70 7.42 -13.06
N GLN A 140 -1.63 7.39 -14.40
CA GLN A 140 -1.65 8.61 -15.19
C GLN A 140 -3.04 9.22 -14.98
N HIS A 141 -3.14 10.14 -14.03
CA HIS A 141 -4.25 11.08 -14.02
C HIS A 141 -3.95 12.06 -15.15
N ASP A 142 -4.68 11.88 -16.24
CA ASP A 142 -4.67 12.75 -17.40
C ASP A 142 -5.15 14.14 -16.96
N HIS A 143 -4.21 15.01 -16.61
CA HIS A 143 -4.47 16.43 -16.46
C HIS A 143 -4.25 17.07 -17.82
N GLY A 144 -5.29 17.00 -18.67
CA GLY A 144 -5.37 17.76 -19.90
C GLY A 144 -5.39 19.27 -19.59
N HIS A 145 -4.21 19.87 -19.42
CA HIS A 145 -4.06 21.31 -19.39
C HIS A 145 -3.86 21.81 -20.83
N ARG A 146 -4.93 22.33 -21.42
CA ARG A 146 -4.85 23.23 -22.57
C ARG A 146 -4.10 24.50 -22.13
N HIS A 147 -2.99 24.79 -22.78
CA HIS A 147 -2.36 26.11 -22.70
C HIS A 147 -3.08 27.05 -23.69
N GLU A 148 -3.88 27.98 -23.16
CA GLU A 148 -4.23 29.20 -23.88
C GLU A 148 -3.15 30.25 -23.57
N HIS A 149 -2.49 30.74 -24.61
CA HIS A 149 -1.59 31.88 -24.54
C HIS A 149 -2.41 33.16 -24.71
N ASP A 150 -2.34 34.07 -23.74
CA ASP A 150 -2.68 35.47 -23.98
C ASP A 150 -1.54 36.39 -23.50
N GLN A 151 -1.27 37.43 -24.28
CA GLN A 151 -0.05 38.24 -24.26
C GLN A 151 -0.13 39.46 -23.32
N SER A 152 1.04 40.07 -23.13
CA SER A 152 1.34 41.45 -22.69
C SER A 152 1.56 41.71 -21.19
N ASN A 153 2.81 42.02 -20.80
CA ASN A 153 3.22 43.43 -20.68
C ASN A 153 4.74 43.62 -20.50
N ASP A 154 5.21 44.66 -21.19
CA ASP A 154 6.55 45.25 -21.25
C ASP A 154 6.96 45.94 -19.94
N HIS A 155 8.24 45.88 -19.55
CA HIS A 155 8.90 46.98 -18.81
C HIS A 155 10.38 47.15 -19.20
N GLN A 156 10.70 48.40 -19.57
CA GLN A 156 11.87 48.88 -20.29
C GLN A 156 13.11 49.13 -19.39
N HIS A 157 14.30 48.93 -19.96
CA HIS A 157 15.58 49.33 -19.39
C HIS A 157 15.92 50.81 -19.69
N ARG A 158 16.31 51.54 -18.63
CA ARG A 158 16.86 52.92 -18.65
C ARG A 158 18.24 52.97 -19.33
N GLY A 159 18.40 53.86 -20.31
CA GLY A 159 19.69 54.32 -20.83
C GLY A 159 19.68 55.84 -20.94
N GLU A 160 20.48 56.51 -20.12
CA GLU A 160 20.73 57.95 -20.18
C GLU A 160 21.65 58.29 -21.34
N VAL A 161 21.28 59.31 -22.13
CA VAL A 161 22.25 60.13 -22.86
C VAL A 161 21.83 61.59 -22.71
N ASN A 162 22.65 62.33 -21.97
CA ASN A 162 22.60 63.77 -21.84
C ASN A 162 23.50 64.37 -22.93
N ASN A 163 23.04 65.43 -23.63
CA ASN A 163 23.84 66.64 -23.85
C ASN A 163 23.12 67.69 -24.75
N ASN A 164 22.78 68.79 -24.07
CA ASN A 164 23.25 70.16 -24.34
C ASN A 164 22.42 71.12 -25.22
N HIS A 165 22.47 72.38 -24.75
CA HIS A 165 22.16 73.68 -25.38
C HIS A 165 20.73 74.26 -25.29
N GLY A 166 20.60 75.24 -24.39
CA GLY A 166 20.51 76.64 -24.82
C GLY A 166 19.13 77.32 -24.82
N THR A 167 19.01 78.27 -23.89
CA THR A 167 18.40 79.61 -24.03
C THR A 167 16.87 79.84 -23.91
N HIS A 168 16.56 80.75 -22.96
CA HIS A 168 15.56 81.84 -22.97
C HIS A 168 14.06 81.47 -22.93
N ARG A 169 13.13 82.22 -22.29
CA ARG A 169 13.06 83.34 -21.32
C ARG A 169 11.55 83.63 -21.09
N ALA A 170 11.19 84.16 -19.91
CA ALA A 170 9.97 84.93 -19.59
C ALA A 170 8.63 84.13 -19.61
N THR A 171 7.69 84.33 -18.69
CA THR A 171 7.30 85.51 -17.88
C THR A 171 6.93 85.12 -16.45
#